data_AF-A0A1I5W285-F1
#
_entry.id   AF-A0A1I5W285-F1
#
_cell.length_a   1.000
_cell.length_b   1.000
_cell.length_c   1.000
_cell.angle_alpha   90.00
_cell.angle_beta   90.00
_cell.angle_gamma   90.00
#
_symmetry.space_group_name_H-M   'P 1'
#
loop_
_entity.id
_entity.type
_entity.pdbx_description
1 polymer ?
#
loop_
_entity_poly.entity_id
_entity_poly.type
_entity_poly.pdbx_seq_one_letter_code
_entity_poly.pdbx_strand_id
1 'polypeptide(L)'
;MEEGIFRGRKIQFSQDYLNLKQSKQIQALACIGIMIHHVTQQITSYGNNPKGPITVFSYIGFMFTALFFFFSGYGLIYSYLSKEDYLGGFLKKRLPAVLIPFWITNLLIVLAQLFYKKESLGLVKGLKEILGLILVNSNGWFVIEIVILYLLFYGVFSVVKNKDMALFLLCLLTVALIGFSFFQGHDPYEGKVHWFRGEWWYNSTICFCYGLIYARFKEQIESKLKRAYYPFVVVMGILTLLMTAGNIYCLDHYGYYREWVHDGASFAAITLFVQMVTCIIFTTFVLLLNMRFPLKSRILEYLGSILLPLFLVHGYVVNTLLHDIRVSDLLRYVIIIGVSIGLAAVIAPVTNFAVKAVKELLNNSFETTKSKKTNLKKVAIILALMCGLAVIAIPVIHSVVISKEFSEECAVFKDAQVGDVVKFGHYNTKINNPGKERLTWEVVKRQDDRLCLMCEYGIAGSYYNQHHQEITWEDSDIRKLINSKEFTGSFSGKEADIILQNDGDMLTLLTPEEAEEFFENDEARQIAITDVATRNGVNINTPSKVNNWDMKGYRSSWWWLRGENTTPCITAPIVTVDGTIVMDEKVVNKPGGAIRPVVWILLR
;
A
#
# COMPACT_ATOMS: atom_id res chain seq x y z
N MET A 1 -40.40 -8.56 -13.01
CA MET A 1 -39.44 -7.65 -13.67
C MET A 1 -40.08 -6.28 -13.69
N GLU A 2 -39.33 -5.21 -13.43
CA GLU A 2 -39.86 -3.84 -13.54
C GLU A 2 -39.64 -3.39 -14.99
N GLU A 3 -40.69 -2.91 -15.67
CA GLU A 3 -40.57 -2.36 -17.03
C GLU A 3 -40.07 -0.91 -16.98
N GLY A 4 -38.97 -0.62 -17.68
CA GLY A 4 -38.51 0.74 -17.99
C GLY A 4 -38.51 0.99 -19.50
N ILE A 5 -38.49 2.25 -19.92
CA ILE A 5 -38.43 2.63 -21.34
C ILE A 5 -37.15 3.43 -21.59
N PHE A 6 -36.32 2.99 -22.55
CA PHE A 6 -35.17 3.76 -23.04
C PHE A 6 -35.28 3.91 -24.55
N ARG A 7 -35.37 5.16 -25.04
CA ARG A 7 -35.51 5.47 -26.48
C ARG A 7 -36.58 4.60 -27.17
N GLY A 8 -37.74 4.44 -26.55
CA GLY A 8 -38.87 3.66 -27.08
C GLY A 8 -38.75 2.13 -26.98
N ARG A 9 -37.65 1.57 -26.44
CA ARG A 9 -37.51 0.12 -26.20
C ARG A 9 -37.71 -0.22 -24.72
N LYS A 10 -38.48 -1.28 -24.45
CA LYS A 10 -38.67 -1.82 -23.08
C LYS A 10 -37.36 -2.41 -22.56
N ILE A 11 -36.84 -1.89 -21.45
CA ILE A 11 -35.74 -2.48 -20.68
C ILE A 11 -36.35 -3.16 -19.44
N GLN A 12 -35.95 -4.41 -19.19
CA GLN A 12 -36.35 -5.14 -18.00
C GLN A 12 -35.24 -5.07 -16.95
N PHE A 13 -35.58 -4.57 -15.76
CA PHE A 13 -34.67 -4.56 -14.61
C PHE A 13 -34.96 -5.74 -13.67
N SER A 14 -33.88 -6.23 -13.06
CA SER A 14 -33.92 -7.34 -12.12
C SER A 14 -34.64 -6.94 -10.83
N GLN A 15 -35.59 -7.78 -10.40
CA GLN A 15 -36.23 -7.65 -9.09
C GLN A 15 -35.32 -8.10 -7.95
N ASP A 16 -34.25 -8.82 -8.28
CA ASP A 16 -33.25 -9.28 -7.32
C ASP A 16 -32.18 -8.21 -7.00
N TYR A 17 -32.25 -7.04 -7.65
CA TYR A 17 -31.26 -5.99 -7.49
C TYR A 17 -31.12 -5.56 -6.03
N LEU A 18 -29.89 -5.64 -5.51
CA LEU A 18 -29.52 -5.30 -4.12
C LEU A 18 -30.28 -6.07 -3.02
N ASN A 19 -30.97 -7.16 -3.35
CA ASN A 19 -31.50 -8.05 -2.32
C ASN A 19 -30.35 -8.78 -1.60
N LEU A 20 -30.62 -9.34 -0.42
CA LEU A 20 -29.57 -9.95 0.40
C LEU A 20 -28.88 -11.14 -0.30
N LYS A 21 -29.65 -11.96 -1.03
CA LYS A 21 -29.14 -13.15 -1.73
C LYS A 21 -28.17 -12.73 -2.83
N GLN A 22 -28.58 -11.82 -3.69
CA GLN A 22 -27.82 -11.27 -4.81
C GLN A 22 -26.56 -10.53 -4.30
N SER A 23 -26.69 -9.74 -3.23
CA SER A 23 -25.55 -9.03 -2.61
C SER A 23 -24.48 -10.00 -2.12
N LYS A 24 -24.88 -11.09 -1.45
CA LYS A 24 -23.95 -12.14 -1.01
C LYS A 24 -23.27 -12.86 -2.17
N GLN A 25 -23.96 -13.08 -3.29
CA GLN A 25 -23.36 -13.66 -4.49
C GLN A 25 -22.29 -12.75 -5.11
N ILE A 26 -22.53 -11.43 -5.13
CA ILE A 26 -21.54 -10.45 -5.59
C ILE A 26 -20.31 -10.47 -4.67
N GLN A 27 -20.52 -10.48 -3.35
CA GLN A 27 -19.42 -10.55 -2.39
C GLN A 27 -18.64 -11.88 -2.48
N ALA A 28 -19.32 -12.99 -2.76
CA ALA A 28 -18.66 -14.28 -3.01
C ALA A 28 -17.78 -14.25 -4.26
N LEU A 29 -18.25 -13.63 -5.34
CA LEU A 29 -17.45 -13.42 -6.55
C LEU A 29 -16.25 -12.49 -6.27
N ALA A 30 -16.47 -11.41 -5.51
CA ALA A 30 -15.39 -10.52 -5.07
C ALA A 30 -14.36 -11.24 -4.20
N CYS A 31 -14.80 -12.13 -3.29
CA CYS A 31 -13.92 -12.96 -2.47
C CYS A 31 -13.03 -13.87 -3.33
N ILE A 32 -13.56 -14.46 -4.41
CA ILE A 32 -12.76 -15.20 -5.38
C ILE A 32 -11.75 -14.28 -6.06
N GLY A 33 -12.16 -13.07 -6.46
CA GLY A 33 -11.26 -12.06 -7.02
C GLY A 33 -10.09 -11.70 -6.08
N ILE A 34 -10.35 -11.57 -4.77
CA ILE A 34 -9.32 -11.34 -3.74
C ILE A 34 -8.35 -12.53 -3.62
N MET A 35 -8.87 -13.76 -3.66
CA MET A 35 -8.00 -14.95 -3.66
C MET A 35 -7.10 -14.99 -4.90
N ILE A 36 -7.64 -14.70 -6.09
CA ILE A 36 -6.85 -14.61 -7.33
C ILE A 36 -5.81 -13.51 -7.19
N HIS A 37 -6.17 -12.34 -6.66
CA HIS A 37 -5.25 -11.23 -6.39
C HIS A 37 -4.04 -11.66 -5.56
N HIS A 38 -4.25 -12.29 -4.40
CA HIS A 38 -3.14 -12.71 -3.54
C HIS A 38 -2.26 -13.80 -4.16
N VAL A 39 -2.86 -14.78 -4.85
CA VAL A 39 -2.07 -15.79 -5.58
C VAL A 39 -1.27 -15.12 -6.70
N THR A 40 -1.87 -14.15 -7.42
CA THR A 40 -1.18 -13.39 -8.48
C THR A 40 0.00 -12.60 -7.92
N GLN A 41 -0.18 -11.92 -6.78
CA GLN A 41 0.90 -11.18 -6.11
C GLN A 41 2.08 -12.10 -5.77
N GLN A 42 1.83 -13.32 -5.28
CA GLN A 42 2.91 -14.27 -4.99
C GLN A 42 3.64 -14.74 -6.26
N ILE A 43 2.91 -15.14 -7.32
CA ILE A 43 3.55 -15.69 -8.53
C ILE A 43 4.24 -14.64 -9.39
N THR A 44 3.79 -13.38 -9.32
CA THR A 44 4.35 -12.27 -10.11
C THR A 44 5.32 -11.41 -9.30
N SER A 45 5.58 -11.72 -8.03
CA SER A 45 6.31 -10.84 -7.11
C SER A 45 5.72 -9.42 -7.12
N TYR A 46 4.45 -9.30 -6.74
CA TYR A 46 3.67 -8.05 -6.72
C TYR A 46 3.64 -7.32 -8.08
N GLY A 47 3.70 -8.08 -9.18
CA GLY A 47 3.67 -7.57 -10.55
C GLY A 47 5.05 -7.31 -11.18
N ASN A 48 6.14 -7.44 -10.43
CA ASN A 48 7.50 -7.26 -10.92
C ASN A 48 7.93 -8.27 -12.00
N ASN A 49 7.32 -9.46 -11.99
CA ASN A 49 7.52 -10.53 -12.96
C ASN A 49 6.19 -10.79 -13.69
N PRO A 50 5.90 -10.08 -14.79
CA PRO A 50 4.62 -10.19 -15.49
C PRO A 50 4.37 -11.61 -16.02
N LYS A 51 3.13 -12.09 -15.86
CA LYS A 51 2.65 -13.39 -16.33
C LYS A 51 1.51 -13.24 -17.36
N GLY A 52 1.59 -12.19 -18.19
CA GLY A 52 0.55 -11.85 -19.16
C GLY A 52 -0.68 -11.18 -18.50
N PRO A 53 -1.90 -11.35 -19.06
CA PRO A 53 -3.08 -10.61 -18.62
C PRO A 53 -3.46 -10.80 -17.15
N ILE A 54 -3.14 -11.96 -16.56
CA ILE A 54 -3.44 -12.24 -15.14
C ILE A 54 -2.72 -11.28 -14.20
N THR A 55 -1.58 -10.70 -14.61
CA THR A 55 -0.77 -9.75 -13.81
C THR A 55 -1.59 -8.56 -13.31
N VAL A 56 -2.66 -8.16 -14.02
CA VAL A 56 -3.56 -7.09 -13.57
C VAL A 56 -4.14 -7.37 -12.18
N PHE A 57 -4.33 -8.65 -11.83
CA PHE A 57 -4.81 -9.06 -10.52
C PHE A 57 -3.87 -8.69 -9.39
N SER A 58 -2.57 -8.43 -9.63
CA SER A 58 -1.67 -7.90 -8.60
C SER A 58 -2.05 -6.49 -8.13
N TYR A 59 -2.82 -5.74 -8.92
CA TYR A 59 -3.09 -4.33 -8.69
C TYR A 59 -4.54 -3.98 -8.35
N ILE A 60 -5.49 -4.92 -8.50
CA ILE A 60 -6.94 -4.62 -8.41
C ILE A 60 -7.65 -5.22 -7.18
N GLY A 61 -6.92 -5.84 -6.25
CA GLY A 61 -7.50 -6.47 -5.05
C GLY A 61 -8.41 -5.54 -4.24
N PHE A 62 -7.97 -4.29 -4.06
CA PHE A 62 -8.70 -3.24 -3.33
C PHE A 62 -10.09 -2.94 -3.94
N MET A 63 -10.26 -3.07 -5.26
CA MET A 63 -11.55 -2.87 -5.93
C MET A 63 -12.57 -3.92 -5.50
N PHE A 64 -12.15 -5.18 -5.29
CA PHE A 64 -13.01 -6.24 -4.78
C PHE A 64 -13.37 -6.02 -3.31
N THR A 65 -12.42 -5.57 -2.49
CA THR A 65 -12.65 -5.22 -1.08
C THR A 65 -13.64 -4.05 -0.94
N ALA A 66 -13.60 -3.09 -1.85
CA ALA A 66 -14.54 -1.96 -1.89
C ALA A 66 -16.01 -2.40 -1.95
N LEU A 67 -16.32 -3.53 -2.62
CA LEU A 67 -17.68 -4.09 -2.65
C LEU A 67 -18.14 -4.51 -1.25
N PHE A 68 -17.26 -5.06 -0.42
CA PHE A 68 -17.59 -5.42 0.97
C PHE A 68 -17.89 -4.19 1.83
N PHE A 69 -17.12 -3.11 1.67
CA PHE A 69 -17.41 -1.84 2.34
C PHE A 69 -18.72 -1.24 1.88
N PHE A 70 -18.99 -1.24 0.57
CA PHE A 70 -20.26 -0.77 0.01
C PHE A 70 -21.46 -1.51 0.61
N PHE A 71 -21.49 -2.84 0.56
CA PHE A 71 -22.60 -3.61 1.10
C PHE A 71 -22.75 -3.48 2.62
N SER A 72 -21.64 -3.31 3.33
CA SER A 72 -21.68 -3.03 4.77
C SER A 72 -22.36 -1.71 5.09
N GLY A 73 -21.96 -0.61 4.42
CA GLY A 73 -22.58 0.71 4.59
C GLY A 73 -24.03 0.73 4.13
N TYR A 74 -24.30 0.21 2.92
CA TYR A 74 -25.66 0.11 2.36
C TYR A 74 -26.60 -0.65 3.30
N GLY A 75 -26.18 -1.82 3.79
CA GLY A 75 -26.98 -2.65 4.66
C GLY A 75 -27.28 -2.02 6.04
N LEU A 76 -26.44 -1.10 6.53
CA LEU A 76 -26.70 -0.36 7.77
C LEU A 76 -27.85 0.62 7.62
N ILE A 77 -27.74 1.54 6.64
CA ILE A 77 -28.76 2.56 6.41
C ILE A 77 -30.05 1.93 5.92
N TYR A 78 -29.99 0.97 5.00
CA TYR A 78 -31.18 0.25 4.55
C TYR A 78 -31.91 -0.41 5.74
N SER A 79 -31.19 -1.10 6.63
CA SER A 79 -31.83 -1.72 7.81
C SER A 79 -32.34 -0.70 8.83
N TYR A 80 -31.63 0.41 9.03
CA TYR A 80 -32.05 1.48 9.94
C TYR A 80 -33.31 2.21 9.46
N LEU A 81 -33.46 2.38 8.15
CA LEU A 81 -34.64 3.02 7.55
C LEU A 81 -35.83 2.07 7.44
N SER A 82 -35.59 0.76 7.23
CA SER A 82 -36.66 -0.23 7.00
C SER A 82 -37.15 -0.97 8.25
N LYS A 83 -36.39 -1.00 9.34
CA LYS A 83 -36.73 -1.77 10.55
C LYS A 83 -36.98 -0.84 11.74
N GLU A 84 -38.07 -1.11 12.45
CA GLU A 84 -38.37 -0.46 13.73
C GLU A 84 -37.35 -0.85 14.80
N ASP A 85 -37.01 0.10 15.68
CA ASP A 85 -36.01 -0.02 16.76
C ASP A 85 -34.72 -0.78 16.37
N TYR A 86 -34.21 -0.51 15.15
CA TYR A 86 -33.02 -1.21 14.64
C TYR A 86 -31.81 -1.12 15.59
N LEU A 87 -31.63 0.03 16.25
CA LEU A 87 -30.52 0.27 17.17
C LEU A 87 -30.62 -0.54 18.46
N GLY A 88 -31.83 -0.85 18.97
CA GLY A 88 -32.04 -1.55 20.24
C GLY A 88 -31.34 -2.91 20.31
N GLY A 89 -31.38 -3.67 19.21
CA GLY A 89 -30.73 -4.98 19.07
C GLY A 89 -29.44 -4.98 18.26
N PHE A 90 -28.96 -3.81 17.79
CA PHE A 90 -27.93 -3.72 16.76
C PHE A 90 -26.65 -4.48 17.15
N LEU A 91 -26.04 -4.13 18.28
CA LEU A 91 -24.75 -4.70 18.68
C LEU A 91 -24.84 -6.19 18.99
N LYS A 92 -25.94 -6.63 19.63
CA LYS A 92 -26.21 -8.04 19.95
C LYS A 92 -26.36 -8.89 18.70
N LYS A 93 -26.88 -8.32 17.61
CA LYS A 93 -27.10 -9.04 16.35
C LYS A 93 -25.90 -8.95 15.41
N ARG A 94 -25.24 -7.79 15.35
CA ARG A 94 -24.20 -7.45 14.37
C ARG A 94 -22.81 -7.88 14.83
N LEU A 95 -22.40 -7.60 16.07
CA LEU A 95 -21.04 -7.91 16.54
C LEU A 95 -20.77 -9.42 16.62
N PRO A 96 -21.63 -10.25 17.24
CA PRO A 96 -21.40 -11.70 17.27
C PRO A 96 -21.32 -12.32 15.88
N ALA A 97 -22.09 -11.80 14.91
CA ALA A 97 -22.10 -12.30 13.54
C ALA A 97 -20.78 -12.10 12.79
N VAL A 98 -19.91 -11.20 13.27
CA VAL A 98 -18.59 -10.94 12.66
C VAL A 98 -17.46 -11.43 13.56
N LEU A 99 -17.51 -11.13 14.87
CA LEU A 99 -16.45 -11.45 15.82
C LEU A 99 -16.34 -12.94 16.14
N ILE A 100 -17.44 -13.68 16.23
CA ILE A 100 -17.38 -15.12 16.55
C ILE A 100 -16.71 -15.90 15.42
N PRO A 101 -17.12 -15.74 14.13
CA PRO A 101 -16.39 -16.37 13.04
C PRO A 101 -14.91 -15.99 13.01
N PHE A 102 -14.59 -14.72 13.29
CA PHE A 102 -13.21 -14.22 13.37
C PHE A 102 -12.39 -14.93 14.46
N TRP A 103 -12.86 -14.93 15.71
CA TRP A 103 -12.14 -15.55 16.83
C TRP A 103 -12.01 -17.06 16.67
N ILE A 104 -13.05 -17.75 16.21
CA ILE A 104 -12.98 -19.19 15.94
C ILE A 104 -11.96 -19.48 14.84
N THR A 105 -11.95 -18.70 13.76
CA THR A 105 -11.00 -18.90 12.66
C THR A 105 -9.56 -18.64 13.13
N ASN A 106 -9.33 -17.55 13.88
CA ASN A 106 -8.00 -17.27 14.44
C ASN A 106 -7.55 -18.35 15.41
N LEU A 107 -8.44 -18.84 16.29
CA LEU A 107 -8.14 -19.95 17.20
C LEU A 107 -7.71 -21.20 16.42
N LEU A 108 -8.45 -21.58 15.38
CA LEU A 108 -8.10 -22.74 14.56
C LEU A 108 -6.74 -22.55 13.86
N ILE A 109 -6.42 -21.34 13.40
CA ILE A 109 -5.13 -21.03 12.79
C ILE A 109 -4.00 -21.10 13.82
N VAL A 110 -4.15 -20.49 15.00
CA VAL A 110 -3.14 -20.53 16.08
C VAL A 110 -2.89 -21.98 16.51
N LEU A 111 -3.94 -22.79 16.66
CA LEU A 111 -3.82 -24.22 16.93
C LEU A 111 -3.05 -24.93 15.79
N ALA A 112 -3.38 -24.68 14.53
CA ALA A 112 -2.67 -25.27 13.41
C ALA A 112 -1.18 -24.89 13.38
N GLN A 113 -0.84 -23.64 13.71
CA GLN A 113 0.55 -23.16 13.80
C GLN A 113 1.33 -23.85 14.92
N LEU A 114 0.71 -24.07 16.09
CA LEU A 114 1.30 -24.85 17.19
C LEU A 114 1.67 -26.27 16.75
N PHE A 115 0.79 -26.94 16.00
CA PHE A 115 1.05 -28.28 15.49
C PHE A 115 2.12 -28.31 14.39
N TYR A 116 2.15 -27.30 13.51
CA TYR A 116 3.04 -27.30 12.33
C TYR A 116 4.45 -26.79 12.62
N LYS A 117 4.59 -25.70 13.39
CA LYS A 117 5.90 -25.05 13.63
C LYS A 117 6.66 -25.58 14.85
N LYS A 118 6.04 -26.38 15.72
CA LYS A 118 6.62 -26.89 16.98
C LYS A 118 7.25 -25.82 17.88
N GLU A 119 6.92 -24.54 17.70
CA GLU A 119 7.37 -23.46 18.57
C GLU A 119 6.44 -23.34 19.79
N SER A 120 7.02 -23.09 20.97
CA SER A 120 6.24 -22.71 22.15
C SER A 120 5.70 -21.29 21.97
N LEU A 121 4.47 -21.15 21.45
CA LEU A 121 3.77 -19.86 21.51
C LEU A 121 3.53 -19.50 22.98
N GLY A 122 4.11 -18.38 23.43
CA GLY A 122 3.76 -17.82 24.72
C GLY A 122 2.26 -17.54 24.78
N LEU A 123 1.58 -18.01 25.85
CA LEU A 123 0.12 -17.91 26.01
C LEU A 123 -0.42 -16.50 25.77
N VAL A 124 0.32 -15.47 26.19
CA VAL A 124 -0.04 -14.06 25.99
C VAL A 124 -0.05 -13.67 24.51
N LYS A 125 0.90 -14.15 23.71
CA LYS A 125 0.95 -13.88 22.27
C LYS A 125 -0.24 -14.55 21.56
N GLY A 126 -0.47 -15.84 21.83
CA GLY A 126 -1.60 -16.58 21.27
C GLY A 126 -2.96 -15.96 21.60
N LEU A 127 -3.15 -15.44 22.82
CA LEU A 127 -4.37 -14.71 23.19
C LEU A 127 -4.53 -13.40 22.41
N LYS A 128 -3.46 -12.62 22.23
CA LYS A 128 -3.49 -11.38 21.43
C LYS A 128 -3.84 -11.66 19.96
N GLU A 129 -3.31 -12.75 19.43
CA GLU A 129 -3.57 -13.26 18.08
C GLU A 129 -5.04 -13.70 17.89
N ILE A 130 -5.58 -14.51 18.81
CA ILE A 130 -6.98 -14.94 18.77
C ILE A 130 -7.93 -13.75 18.81
N LEU A 131 -7.67 -12.78 19.69
CA LEU A 131 -8.49 -11.58 19.85
C LEU A 131 -8.33 -10.58 18.69
N GLY A 132 -7.32 -10.74 17.84
CA GLY A 132 -7.01 -9.82 16.74
C GLY A 132 -6.27 -8.55 17.17
N LEU A 133 -5.76 -8.49 18.40
CA LEU A 133 -4.87 -7.40 18.85
C LEU A 133 -3.53 -7.44 18.12
N ILE A 134 -3.11 -8.64 17.72
CA ILE A 134 -2.07 -8.89 16.74
C ILE A 134 -2.73 -9.71 15.64
N LEU A 135 -2.52 -9.34 14.38
CA LEU A 135 -3.14 -10.06 13.27
C LEU A 135 -2.40 -11.38 13.00
N VAL A 136 -3.12 -12.50 13.14
CA VAL A 136 -2.62 -13.86 12.82
C VAL A 136 -2.32 -14.00 11.33
N ASN A 137 -3.10 -13.33 10.50
CA ASN A 137 -2.85 -13.17 9.08
C ASN A 137 -3.06 -11.71 8.69
N SER A 138 -2.28 -11.23 7.73
CA SER A 138 -2.34 -9.85 7.24
C SER A 138 -3.66 -9.49 6.55
N ASN A 139 -4.60 -10.44 6.37
CA ASN A 139 -5.89 -10.23 5.69
C ASN A 139 -7.07 -10.05 6.66
N GLY A 140 -6.87 -10.30 7.96
CA GLY A 140 -7.91 -10.18 8.99
C GLY A 140 -8.28 -8.74 9.36
N TRP A 141 -7.52 -7.76 8.88
CA TRP A 141 -7.70 -6.32 9.15
C TRP A 141 -9.12 -5.82 8.88
N PHE A 142 -9.75 -6.29 7.81
CA PHE A 142 -11.09 -5.87 7.39
C PHE A 142 -12.13 -6.07 8.50
N VAL A 143 -12.01 -7.15 9.29
CA VAL A 143 -12.93 -7.42 10.40
C VAL A 143 -12.76 -6.40 11.53
N ILE A 144 -11.53 -6.00 11.84
CA ILE A 144 -11.24 -5.02 12.88
C ILE A 144 -11.82 -3.66 12.48
N GLU A 145 -11.56 -3.24 11.26
CA GLU A 145 -12.05 -1.97 10.74
C GLU A 145 -13.58 -1.93 10.66
N ILE A 146 -14.21 -2.99 10.14
CA ILE A 146 -15.67 -2.99 10.02
C ILE A 146 -16.37 -2.98 11.37
N VAL A 147 -15.77 -3.59 12.41
CA VAL A 147 -16.26 -3.50 13.79
C VAL A 147 -16.17 -2.07 14.29
N ILE A 148 -15.07 -1.35 14.02
CA ILE A 148 -14.92 0.07 14.37
C ILE A 148 -15.99 0.92 13.66
N LEU A 149 -16.17 0.74 12.36
CA LEU A 149 -17.22 1.44 11.59
C LEU A 149 -18.63 1.14 12.11
N TYR A 150 -18.91 -0.10 12.55
CA TYR A 150 -20.18 -0.46 13.18
C TYR A 150 -20.37 0.20 14.55
N LEU A 151 -19.32 0.33 15.35
CA LEU A 151 -19.37 1.04 16.63
C LEU A 151 -19.57 2.54 16.42
N LEU A 152 -18.90 3.14 15.43
CA LEU A 152 -19.10 4.54 15.03
C LEU A 152 -20.54 4.78 14.57
N PHE A 153 -21.07 3.93 13.67
CA PHE A 153 -22.47 3.99 13.25
C PHE A 153 -23.41 3.94 14.45
N TYR A 154 -23.25 2.96 15.34
CA TYR A 154 -24.08 2.81 16.53
C TYR A 154 -24.02 4.06 17.43
N GLY A 155 -22.82 4.59 17.68
CA GLY A 155 -22.62 5.78 18.50
C GLY A 155 -23.32 7.01 17.93
N VAL A 156 -23.02 7.33 16.67
CA VAL A 156 -23.54 8.53 15.99
C VAL A 156 -25.07 8.47 15.90
N PHE A 157 -25.63 7.38 15.38
CA PHE A 157 -27.08 7.24 15.21
C PHE A 157 -27.85 7.06 16.53
N SER A 158 -27.15 6.73 17.64
CA SER A 158 -27.76 6.68 18.98
C SER A 158 -27.84 8.04 19.68
N VAL A 159 -27.12 9.05 19.19
CA VAL A 159 -27.01 10.39 19.79
C VAL A 159 -27.66 11.43 18.90
N VAL A 160 -27.36 11.40 17.61
CA VAL A 160 -27.81 12.41 16.64
C VAL A 160 -29.19 12.02 16.11
N LYS A 161 -30.21 12.78 16.50
CA LYS A 161 -31.61 12.53 16.10
C LYS A 161 -31.86 12.81 14.61
N ASN A 162 -31.21 13.83 14.05
CA ASN A 162 -31.33 14.15 12.63
C ASN A 162 -30.52 13.12 11.82
N LYS A 163 -31.21 12.32 11.02
CA LYS A 163 -30.63 11.21 10.26
C LYS A 163 -29.61 11.67 9.21
N ASP A 164 -29.85 12.81 8.56
CA ASP A 164 -28.95 13.35 7.53
C ASP A 164 -27.69 13.95 8.17
N MET A 165 -27.81 14.60 9.33
CA MET A 165 -26.66 15.02 10.12
C MET A 165 -25.87 13.83 10.67
N ALA A 166 -26.56 12.78 11.15
CA ALA A 166 -25.92 11.55 11.61
C ALA A 166 -25.14 10.86 10.49
N LEU A 167 -25.72 10.81 9.29
CA LEU A 167 -25.07 10.31 8.08
C LEU A 167 -23.83 11.14 7.73
N PHE A 168 -23.95 12.46 7.70
CA PHE A 168 -22.84 13.37 7.43
C PHE A 168 -21.68 13.18 8.41
N LEU A 169 -21.97 13.15 9.72
CA LEU A 169 -20.98 12.93 10.76
C LEU A 169 -20.31 11.56 10.65
N LEU A 170 -21.06 10.50 10.32
CA LEU A 170 -20.47 9.18 10.12
C LEU A 170 -19.54 9.14 8.90
N CYS A 171 -19.92 9.79 7.79
CA CYS A 171 -19.04 9.93 6.63
C CYS A 171 -17.77 10.71 6.99
N LEU A 172 -17.91 11.82 7.73
CA LEU A 172 -16.78 12.63 8.19
C LEU A 172 -15.83 11.81 9.08
N LEU A 173 -16.36 11.05 10.04
CA LEU A 173 -15.56 10.16 10.90
C LEU A 173 -14.89 9.01 10.13
N THR A 174 -15.54 8.53 9.06
CA THR A 174 -14.94 7.50 8.20
C THR A 174 -13.77 8.09 7.39
N VAL A 175 -13.92 9.29 6.83
CA VAL A 175 -12.82 10.01 6.16
C VAL A 175 -11.69 10.35 7.15
N ALA A 176 -12.04 10.70 8.39
CA ALA A 176 -11.08 10.88 9.47
C ALA A 176 -10.28 9.60 9.77
N LEU A 177 -10.93 8.44 9.77
CA LEU A 177 -10.27 7.15 9.95
C LEU A 177 -9.31 6.83 8.79
N ILE A 178 -9.71 7.13 7.56
CA ILE A 178 -8.85 7.00 6.37
C ILE A 178 -7.61 7.89 6.54
N GLY A 179 -7.79 9.16 6.91
CA GLY A 179 -6.69 10.07 7.18
C GLY A 179 -5.79 9.56 8.30
N PHE A 180 -6.36 9.14 9.43
CA PHE A 180 -5.60 8.55 10.54
C PHE A 180 -4.71 7.41 10.07
N SER A 181 -5.24 6.45 9.31
CA SER A 181 -4.48 5.31 8.82
C SER A 181 -3.43 5.72 7.78
N PHE A 182 -3.75 6.67 6.90
CA PHE A 182 -2.83 7.19 5.89
C PHE A 182 -1.55 7.75 6.50
N PHE A 183 -1.66 8.55 7.57
CA PHE A 183 -0.50 9.17 8.19
C PHE A 183 0.25 8.27 9.20
N GLN A 184 -0.26 7.06 9.49
CA GLN A 184 0.54 6.07 10.23
C GLN A 184 1.62 5.43 9.35
N GLY A 185 1.47 5.50 8.03
CA GLY A 185 2.38 4.92 7.05
C GLY A 185 2.47 3.39 7.12
N HIS A 186 3.47 2.84 6.46
CA HIS A 186 3.81 1.42 6.56
C HIS A 186 4.49 1.07 7.90
N ASP A 187 4.39 -0.20 8.30
CA ASP A 187 5.12 -0.71 9.46
C ASP A 187 6.64 -0.72 9.17
N PRO A 188 7.49 -0.08 9.99
CA PRO A 188 8.93 0.04 9.73
C PRO A 188 9.73 -1.24 10.07
N TYR A 189 9.11 -2.20 10.75
CA TYR A 189 9.74 -3.46 11.14
C TYR A 189 9.00 -4.64 10.49
N GLU A 190 9.71 -5.43 9.69
CA GLU A 190 9.18 -6.64 9.08
C GLU A 190 8.55 -7.57 10.14
N GLY A 191 7.31 -8.01 9.88
CA GLY A 191 6.62 -9.00 10.71
C GLY A 191 5.81 -8.46 11.90
N LYS A 192 5.79 -7.14 12.14
CA LYS A 192 4.80 -6.52 13.04
C LYS A 192 3.62 -6.03 12.22
N VAL A 193 2.41 -6.37 12.65
CA VAL A 193 1.17 -5.96 11.99
C VAL A 193 0.38 -5.10 12.98
N HIS A 194 0.78 -3.84 13.11
CA HIS A 194 0.00 -2.91 13.91
C HIS A 194 -1.26 -2.51 13.13
N TRP A 195 -2.31 -2.15 13.87
CA TRP A 195 -3.54 -1.70 13.24
C TRP A 195 -3.31 -0.40 12.48
N PHE A 196 -4.02 -0.24 11.35
CA PHE A 196 -4.03 0.98 10.56
C PHE A 196 -2.69 1.39 9.95
N ARG A 197 -1.76 0.43 9.75
CA ARG A 197 -0.51 0.63 9.02
C ARG A 197 -0.53 -0.10 7.68
N GLY A 198 -0.20 0.63 6.63
CA GLY A 198 -0.27 0.18 5.24
C GLY A 198 -1.58 0.54 4.53
N GLU A 199 -1.50 0.75 3.21
CA GLU A 199 -2.55 1.30 2.36
C GLU A 199 -3.81 0.43 2.26
N TRP A 200 -3.63 -0.88 2.45
CA TRP A 200 -4.72 -1.84 2.37
C TRP A 200 -5.80 -1.60 3.42
N TRP A 201 -5.48 -0.93 4.55
CA TRP A 201 -6.44 -0.60 5.60
C TRP A 201 -7.44 0.49 5.23
N TYR A 202 -7.18 1.32 4.22
CA TYR A 202 -8.00 2.53 4.02
C TYR A 202 -8.33 2.88 2.57
N ASN A 203 -7.61 2.33 1.59
CA ASN A 203 -7.81 2.66 0.17
C ASN A 203 -9.22 2.34 -0.36
N SER A 204 -9.92 1.40 0.28
CA SER A 204 -11.25 0.91 -0.13
C SER A 204 -12.38 1.43 0.76
N THR A 205 -12.04 2.01 1.92
CA THR A 205 -12.98 2.36 3.00
C THR A 205 -13.97 3.45 2.58
N ILE A 206 -13.60 4.30 1.60
CA ILE A 206 -14.51 5.30 1.05
C ILE A 206 -15.82 4.69 0.50
N CYS A 207 -15.77 3.44 0.03
CA CYS A 207 -16.98 2.76 -0.46
C CYS A 207 -17.98 2.45 0.66
N PHE A 208 -17.57 2.47 1.94
CA PHE A 208 -18.49 2.44 3.06
C PHE A 208 -19.38 3.68 3.06
N CYS A 209 -18.79 4.88 2.93
CA CYS A 209 -19.51 6.14 2.78
C CYS A 209 -20.41 6.11 1.55
N TYR A 210 -19.90 5.60 0.43
CA TYR A 210 -20.70 5.45 -0.79
C TYR A 210 -21.93 4.57 -0.55
N GLY A 211 -21.78 3.43 0.12
CA GLY A 211 -22.89 2.56 0.48
C GLY A 211 -23.93 3.23 1.37
N LEU A 212 -23.49 3.99 2.39
CA LEU A 212 -24.39 4.76 3.26
C LEU A 212 -25.24 5.76 2.47
N ILE A 213 -24.59 6.56 1.61
CA ILE A 213 -25.23 7.58 0.77
C ILE A 213 -26.16 6.93 -0.26
N TYR A 214 -25.70 5.86 -0.91
CA TYR A 214 -26.49 5.13 -1.89
C TYR A 214 -27.80 4.61 -1.29
N ALA A 215 -27.74 4.01 -0.09
CA ALA A 215 -28.94 3.55 0.60
C ALA A 215 -29.89 4.69 0.98
N ARG A 216 -29.36 5.85 1.41
CA ARG A 216 -30.18 7.01 1.78
C ARG A 216 -30.94 7.61 0.60
N PHE A 217 -30.32 7.65 -0.58
CA PHE A 217 -30.84 8.26 -1.80
C PHE A 217 -31.15 7.24 -2.91
N LYS A 218 -31.47 6.01 -2.50
CA LYS A 218 -31.63 4.85 -3.40
C LYS A 218 -32.57 5.14 -4.56
N GLU A 219 -33.78 5.63 -4.26
CA GLU A 219 -34.80 5.90 -5.28
C GLU A 219 -34.37 6.96 -6.29
N GLN A 220 -33.74 8.05 -5.83
CA GLN A 220 -33.29 9.13 -6.71
C GLN A 220 -32.13 8.68 -7.60
N ILE A 221 -31.18 7.91 -7.04
CA ILE A 221 -30.03 7.38 -7.78
C ILE A 221 -30.51 6.37 -8.81
N GLU A 222 -31.29 5.36 -8.40
CA GLU A 222 -31.77 4.30 -9.28
C GLU A 222 -32.64 4.85 -10.42
N SER A 223 -33.51 5.84 -10.15
CA SER A 223 -34.33 6.47 -11.19
C SER A 223 -33.47 7.10 -12.30
N LYS A 224 -32.39 7.81 -11.92
CA LYS A 224 -31.44 8.39 -12.88
C LYS A 224 -30.67 7.31 -13.64
N LEU A 225 -30.17 6.29 -12.94
CA LEU A 225 -29.41 5.20 -13.57
C LEU A 225 -30.29 4.39 -14.53
N LYS A 226 -31.53 4.06 -14.16
CA LYS A 226 -32.49 3.34 -15.02
C LYS A 226 -32.82 4.14 -16.28
N ARG A 227 -32.99 5.47 -16.16
CA ARG A 227 -33.32 6.36 -17.29
C ARG A 227 -32.22 6.41 -18.36
N ALA A 228 -30.95 6.35 -17.96
CA ALA A 228 -29.81 6.43 -18.89
C ALA A 228 -28.89 5.19 -18.79
N TYR A 229 -29.49 4.02 -18.61
CA TYR A 229 -28.79 2.79 -18.24
C TYR A 229 -27.61 2.44 -19.15
N TYR A 230 -27.84 2.31 -20.46
CA TYR A 230 -26.78 1.90 -21.40
C TYR A 230 -25.61 2.90 -21.47
N PRO A 231 -25.85 4.22 -21.61
CA PRO A 231 -24.79 5.21 -21.48
C PRO A 231 -23.99 5.06 -20.18
N PHE A 232 -24.66 4.91 -19.03
CA PHE A 232 -23.98 4.75 -17.75
C PHE A 232 -23.13 3.47 -17.69
N VAL A 233 -23.64 2.34 -18.19
CA VAL A 233 -22.87 1.08 -18.25
C VAL A 233 -21.61 1.23 -19.08
N VAL A 234 -21.71 1.83 -20.28
CA VAL A 234 -20.56 2.01 -21.17
C VAL A 234 -19.55 2.98 -20.55
N VAL A 235 -20.01 4.14 -20.05
CA VAL A 235 -19.14 5.15 -19.43
C VAL A 235 -18.45 4.59 -18.19
N MET A 236 -19.17 3.95 -17.28
CA MET A 236 -18.58 3.37 -16.07
C MET A 236 -17.65 2.20 -16.40
N GLY A 237 -17.94 1.42 -17.44
CA GLY A 237 -17.04 0.37 -17.93
C GLY A 237 -15.72 0.92 -18.46
N ILE A 238 -15.77 1.92 -19.34
CA ILE A 238 -14.58 2.60 -19.88
C ILE A 238 -13.80 3.27 -18.74
N LEU A 239 -14.48 4.02 -17.86
CA LEU A 239 -13.84 4.67 -16.72
C LEU A 239 -13.19 3.64 -15.78
N THR A 240 -13.80 2.48 -15.56
CA THR A 240 -13.18 1.41 -14.77
C THR A 240 -11.84 0.98 -15.38
N LEU A 241 -11.78 0.79 -16.70
CA LEU A 241 -10.54 0.43 -17.40
C LEU A 241 -9.49 1.55 -17.33
N LEU A 242 -9.88 2.79 -17.64
CA LEU A 242 -9.00 3.96 -17.60
C LEU A 242 -8.45 4.22 -16.19
N MET A 243 -9.30 4.14 -15.16
CA MET A 243 -8.90 4.33 -13.78
C MET A 243 -8.04 3.17 -13.26
N THR A 244 -8.25 1.95 -13.75
CA THR A 244 -7.36 0.82 -13.43
C THR A 244 -5.96 1.05 -14.01
N ALA A 245 -5.87 1.49 -15.28
CA ALA A 245 -4.59 1.87 -15.88
C ALA A 245 -3.94 3.05 -15.16
N GLY A 246 -4.73 4.08 -14.81
CA GLY A 246 -4.27 5.23 -14.02
C GLY A 246 -3.78 4.84 -12.63
N ASN A 247 -4.44 3.90 -11.95
CA ASN A 247 -3.99 3.34 -10.67
C ASN A 247 -2.64 2.62 -10.82
N ILE A 248 -2.47 1.77 -11.84
CA ILE A 248 -1.21 1.07 -12.08
C ILE A 248 -0.09 2.09 -12.33
N TYR A 249 -0.35 3.09 -13.17
CA TYR A 249 0.58 4.18 -13.41
C TYR A 249 0.94 4.93 -12.11
N CYS A 250 -0.06 5.28 -11.29
CA CYS A 250 0.18 5.97 -10.03
C CYS A 250 0.97 5.11 -9.04
N LEU A 251 0.72 3.81 -8.96
CA LEU A 251 1.49 2.91 -8.10
C LEU A 251 2.97 2.85 -8.51
N ASP A 252 3.25 2.85 -9.81
CA ASP A 252 4.60 2.80 -10.37
C ASP A 252 5.36 4.14 -10.21
N HIS A 253 4.68 5.27 -10.43
CA HIS A 253 5.31 6.60 -10.50
C HIS A 253 5.23 7.41 -9.20
N TYR A 254 4.19 7.20 -8.38
CA TYR A 254 3.95 7.91 -7.13
C TYR A 254 4.03 6.95 -5.95
N GLY A 255 3.18 5.92 -5.94
CA GLY A 255 3.19 4.82 -4.98
C GLY A 255 2.90 5.24 -3.53
N TYR A 256 2.62 4.24 -2.69
CA TYR A 256 2.50 4.46 -1.25
C TYR A 256 3.86 4.38 -0.56
N TYR A 257 4.77 3.54 -1.01
CA TYR A 257 6.07 3.27 -0.37
C TYR A 257 7.10 4.41 -0.53
N ARG A 258 6.66 5.61 -0.91
CA ARG A 258 7.52 6.81 -1.01
C ARG A 258 7.32 7.77 0.17
N GLU A 259 6.73 7.32 1.28
CA GLU A 259 6.29 8.15 2.42
C GLU A 259 7.39 9.04 3.02
N TRP A 260 8.65 8.59 2.98
CA TRP A 260 9.82 9.24 3.61
C TRP A 260 10.48 10.32 2.74
N VAL A 261 9.81 10.73 1.67
CA VAL A 261 10.33 11.65 0.65
C VAL A 261 9.59 12.98 0.78
N HIS A 262 10.20 14.11 0.39
CA HIS A 262 9.55 15.43 0.42
C HIS A 262 8.11 15.42 -0.11
N ASP A 263 7.94 14.87 -1.31
CA ASP A 263 6.66 14.77 -2.00
C ASP A 263 5.96 13.43 -1.73
N GLY A 264 6.52 12.60 -0.85
CA GLY A 264 6.08 11.25 -0.52
C GLY A 264 4.64 11.17 -0.04
N ALA A 265 4.31 12.00 0.95
CA ALA A 265 2.94 12.14 1.43
C ALA A 265 2.00 12.65 0.32
N SER A 266 2.46 13.57 -0.54
CA SER A 266 1.68 14.08 -1.67
C SER A 266 1.42 12.99 -2.72
N PHE A 267 2.42 12.17 -3.02
CA PHE A 267 2.35 11.04 -3.96
C PHE A 267 1.47 9.91 -3.44
N ALA A 268 1.60 9.56 -2.17
CA ALA A 268 0.71 8.62 -1.50
C ALA A 268 -0.73 9.15 -1.48
N ALA A 269 -0.93 10.46 -1.25
CA ALA A 269 -2.26 11.09 -1.27
C ALA A 269 -2.89 11.10 -2.66
N ILE A 270 -2.11 11.37 -3.71
CA ILE A 270 -2.56 11.26 -5.12
C ILE A 270 -2.98 9.82 -5.41
N THR A 271 -2.13 8.85 -5.05
CA THR A 271 -2.41 7.41 -5.26
C THR A 271 -3.68 6.99 -4.51
N LEU A 272 -3.84 7.42 -3.26
CA LEU A 272 -5.05 7.20 -2.47
C LEU A 272 -6.29 7.79 -3.14
N PHE A 273 -6.21 9.05 -3.60
CA PHE A 273 -7.33 9.69 -4.27
C PHE A 273 -7.75 8.92 -5.52
N VAL A 274 -6.79 8.51 -6.36
CA VAL A 274 -7.04 7.70 -7.55
C VAL A 274 -7.69 6.37 -7.18
N GLN A 275 -7.19 5.67 -6.16
CA GLN A 275 -7.78 4.41 -5.70
C GLN A 275 -9.20 4.59 -5.16
N MET A 276 -9.45 5.60 -4.34
CA MET A 276 -10.79 5.89 -3.81
C MET A 276 -11.81 6.15 -4.92
N VAL A 277 -11.45 6.97 -5.91
CA VAL A 277 -12.30 7.24 -7.08
C VAL A 277 -12.50 5.96 -7.91
N THR A 278 -11.45 5.17 -8.11
CA THR A 278 -11.50 3.87 -8.80
C THR A 278 -12.48 2.91 -8.12
N CYS A 279 -12.43 2.81 -6.79
CA CYS A 279 -13.35 1.99 -6.01
C CYS A 279 -14.82 2.38 -6.23
N ILE A 280 -15.14 3.68 -6.22
CA ILE A 280 -16.50 4.17 -6.43
C ILE A 280 -16.98 3.87 -7.85
N ILE A 281 -16.14 4.13 -8.86
CA ILE A 281 -16.46 3.86 -10.27
C ILE A 281 -16.68 2.37 -10.50
N PHE A 282 -15.75 1.53 -10.04
CA PHE A 282 -15.87 0.08 -10.18
C PHE A 282 -17.10 -0.48 -9.47
N THR A 283 -17.34 -0.04 -8.23
CA THR A 283 -18.54 -0.45 -7.46
C THR A 283 -19.80 -0.07 -8.23
N THR A 284 -19.86 1.15 -8.78
CA THR A 284 -21.00 1.62 -9.58
C THR A 284 -21.17 0.80 -10.86
N PHE A 285 -20.07 0.45 -11.54
CA PHE A 285 -20.11 -0.43 -12.71
C PHE A 285 -20.67 -1.81 -12.37
N VAL A 286 -20.19 -2.44 -11.28
CA VAL A 286 -20.71 -3.73 -10.80
C VAL A 286 -22.19 -3.64 -10.48
N LEU A 287 -22.63 -2.58 -9.81
CA LEU A 287 -24.04 -2.33 -9.51
C LEU A 287 -24.88 -2.20 -10.78
N LEU A 288 -24.41 -1.46 -11.79
CA LEU A 288 -25.10 -1.30 -13.07
C LEU A 288 -25.24 -2.63 -13.83
N LEU A 289 -24.20 -3.46 -13.85
CA LEU A 289 -24.31 -4.82 -14.41
C LEU A 289 -25.38 -5.61 -13.64
N ASN A 290 -25.38 -5.51 -12.32
CA ASN A 290 -26.29 -6.26 -11.46
C ASN A 290 -27.76 -5.82 -11.56
N MET A 291 -28.03 -4.53 -11.85
CA MET A 291 -29.39 -4.02 -12.06
C MET A 291 -30.15 -4.78 -13.15
N ARG A 292 -29.43 -5.36 -14.12
CA ARG A 292 -30.02 -6.11 -15.23
C ARG A 292 -29.73 -7.60 -15.17
N PHE A 293 -28.53 -7.99 -14.76
CA PHE A 293 -28.07 -9.37 -14.82
C PHE A 293 -28.05 -9.99 -13.41
N PRO A 294 -29.14 -10.66 -12.98
CA PRO A 294 -29.13 -11.43 -11.75
C PRO A 294 -28.14 -12.60 -11.88
N LEU A 295 -27.34 -12.89 -10.84
CA LEU A 295 -26.22 -13.84 -10.97
C LEU A 295 -26.71 -15.30 -10.99
N LYS A 296 -27.86 -15.59 -10.35
CA LYS A 296 -28.59 -16.88 -10.37
C LYS A 296 -27.73 -18.16 -10.28
N SER A 297 -26.54 -18.08 -9.66
CA SER A 297 -25.58 -19.18 -9.59
C SER A 297 -25.68 -19.91 -8.26
N ARG A 298 -25.89 -21.24 -8.33
CA ARG A 298 -25.90 -22.11 -7.14
C ARG A 298 -24.55 -22.15 -6.43
N ILE A 299 -23.45 -22.08 -7.20
CA ILE A 299 -22.09 -22.06 -6.66
C ILE A 299 -21.87 -20.77 -5.86
N LEU A 300 -22.18 -19.61 -6.43
CA LEU A 300 -22.04 -18.33 -5.73
C LEU A 300 -22.99 -18.22 -4.54
N GLU A 301 -24.17 -18.83 -4.61
CA GLU A 301 -25.10 -18.91 -3.48
C GLU A 301 -24.49 -19.69 -2.31
N TYR A 302 -23.91 -20.86 -2.59
CA TYR A 302 -23.21 -21.65 -1.58
C TYR A 302 -22.01 -20.89 -1.00
N LEU A 303 -21.14 -20.34 -1.85
CA LEU A 303 -19.99 -19.55 -1.40
C LEU A 303 -20.42 -18.34 -0.56
N GLY A 304 -21.53 -17.69 -0.91
CA GLY A 304 -22.14 -16.61 -0.13
C GLY A 304 -22.63 -17.06 1.27
N SER A 305 -22.92 -18.34 1.47
CA SER A 305 -23.30 -18.89 2.78
C SER A 305 -22.10 -19.12 3.71
N ILE A 306 -20.91 -19.38 3.14
CA ILE A 306 -19.65 -19.60 3.87
C ILE A 306 -18.67 -18.41 3.74
N LEU A 307 -19.16 -17.26 3.29
CA LEU A 307 -18.36 -16.12 2.84
C LEU A 307 -17.34 -15.62 3.86
N LEU A 308 -17.76 -15.41 5.12
CA LEU A 308 -16.86 -14.84 6.13
C LEU A 308 -15.74 -15.82 6.53
N PRO A 309 -16.01 -17.11 6.84
CA PRO A 309 -14.96 -18.12 6.99
C PRO A 309 -14.03 -18.22 5.78
N LEU A 310 -14.57 -18.17 4.55
CA LEU A 310 -13.77 -18.19 3.32
C LEU A 310 -12.84 -16.98 3.23
N PHE A 311 -13.37 -15.79 3.49
CA PHE A 311 -12.60 -14.55 3.53
C PHE A 311 -11.51 -14.59 4.62
N LEU A 312 -11.72 -15.25 5.75
CA LEU A 312 -10.72 -15.27 6.83
C LEU A 312 -9.63 -16.32 6.61
N VAL A 313 -9.98 -17.50 6.11
CA VAL A 313 -9.05 -18.62 5.99
C VAL A 313 -8.12 -18.50 4.77
N HIS A 314 -8.56 -17.87 3.68
CA HIS A 314 -7.77 -17.85 2.44
C HIS A 314 -6.39 -17.21 2.64
N GLY A 315 -6.27 -16.18 3.48
CA GLY A 315 -5.00 -15.52 3.76
C GLY A 315 -3.99 -16.47 4.42
N TYR A 316 -4.47 -17.33 5.33
CA TYR A 316 -3.64 -18.37 5.94
C TYR A 316 -3.22 -19.43 4.92
N VAL A 317 -4.14 -19.84 4.03
CA VAL A 317 -3.84 -20.82 2.98
C VAL A 317 -2.76 -20.29 2.03
N VAL A 318 -2.93 -19.06 1.53
CA VAL A 318 -2.02 -18.43 0.57
C VAL A 318 -0.66 -18.13 1.20
N ASN A 319 -0.64 -17.47 2.37
CA ASN A 319 0.58 -16.90 2.94
C ASN A 319 1.30 -17.81 3.93
N THR A 320 0.70 -18.92 4.37
CA THR A 320 1.32 -19.80 5.36
C THR A 320 1.28 -21.26 4.93
N LEU A 321 0.10 -21.83 4.72
CA LEU A 321 -0.03 -23.28 4.48
C LEU A 321 0.61 -23.72 3.15
N LEU A 322 0.40 -22.95 2.08
CA LEU A 322 0.79 -23.33 0.71
C LEU A 322 1.73 -22.30 0.05
N HIS A 323 2.39 -21.45 0.83
CA HIS A 323 3.26 -20.40 0.29
C HIS A 323 4.44 -20.96 -0.53
N ASP A 324 5.00 -22.08 -0.08
CA ASP A 324 6.16 -22.77 -0.69
C ASP A 324 5.80 -23.86 -1.71
N ILE A 325 4.52 -24.02 -2.07
CA ILE A 325 4.12 -25.09 -2.98
C ILE A 325 4.76 -24.90 -4.37
N ARG A 326 5.55 -25.90 -4.81
CA ARG A 326 6.23 -25.89 -6.11
C ARG A 326 5.40 -26.67 -7.14
N VAL A 327 4.47 -25.98 -7.78
CA VAL A 327 3.61 -26.49 -8.86
C VAL A 327 3.48 -25.44 -9.97
N SER A 328 2.90 -25.82 -11.12
CA SER A 328 2.60 -24.85 -12.17
C SER A 328 1.64 -23.76 -11.70
N ASP A 329 1.75 -22.56 -12.28
CA ASP A 329 0.97 -21.38 -11.88
C ASP A 329 -0.54 -21.68 -11.88
N LEU A 330 -1.06 -22.34 -12.92
CA LEU A 330 -2.47 -22.74 -13.01
C LEU A 330 -2.88 -23.69 -11.87
N LEU A 331 -2.06 -24.70 -11.59
CA LEU A 331 -2.35 -25.68 -10.55
C LEU A 331 -2.32 -25.02 -9.16
N ARG A 332 -1.44 -24.03 -8.96
CA ARG A 332 -1.38 -23.22 -7.72
C ARG A 332 -2.70 -22.51 -7.44
N TYR A 333 -3.32 -21.87 -8.44
CA TYR A 333 -4.65 -21.25 -8.29
C TYR A 333 -5.71 -22.27 -7.87
N VAL A 334 -5.77 -23.41 -8.58
CA VAL A 334 -6.78 -24.44 -8.34
C VAL A 334 -6.65 -25.02 -6.93
N ILE A 335 -5.44 -25.37 -6.52
CA ILE A 335 -5.19 -25.94 -5.18
C ILE A 335 -5.52 -24.92 -4.10
N ILE A 336 -5.01 -23.69 -4.19
CA ILE A 336 -5.21 -22.68 -3.14
C ILE A 336 -6.68 -22.33 -2.98
N ILE A 337 -7.41 -22.09 -4.08
CA ILE A 337 -8.84 -21.77 -4.03
C ILE A 337 -9.63 -22.98 -3.52
N GLY A 338 -9.33 -24.19 -4.02
CA GLY A 338 -9.98 -25.43 -3.60
C GLY A 338 -9.82 -25.72 -2.11
N VAL A 339 -8.59 -25.63 -1.59
CA VAL A 339 -8.28 -25.83 -0.16
C VAL A 339 -8.94 -24.75 0.69
N SER A 340 -8.94 -23.48 0.24
CA SER A 340 -9.61 -22.39 0.96
C SER A 340 -11.12 -22.62 1.08
N ILE A 341 -11.78 -23.05 0.00
CA ILE A 341 -13.21 -23.41 0.00
C ILE A 341 -13.46 -24.62 0.90
N GLY A 342 -12.61 -25.66 0.82
CA GLY A 342 -12.73 -26.86 1.65
C GLY A 342 -12.64 -26.56 3.14
N LEU A 343 -11.64 -25.78 3.57
CA LEU A 343 -11.50 -25.36 4.97
C LEU A 343 -12.69 -24.50 5.42
N ALA A 344 -13.10 -23.53 4.60
CA ALA A 344 -14.24 -22.68 4.91
C ALA A 344 -15.54 -23.47 5.06
N ALA A 345 -15.75 -24.51 4.24
CA ALA A 345 -16.90 -25.40 4.31
C ALA A 345 -16.97 -26.18 5.63
N VAL A 346 -15.81 -26.52 6.23
CA VAL A 346 -15.73 -27.19 7.54
C VAL A 346 -15.92 -26.20 8.70
N ILE A 347 -15.37 -24.99 8.59
CA ILE A 347 -15.42 -23.96 9.64
C ILE A 347 -16.81 -23.31 9.73
N ALA A 348 -17.49 -23.13 8.60
CA ALA A 348 -18.75 -22.41 8.55
C ALA A 348 -19.87 -22.99 9.43
N PRO A 349 -20.14 -24.32 9.47
CA PRO A 349 -21.13 -24.90 10.37
C PRO A 349 -20.84 -24.60 11.86
N VAL A 350 -19.58 -24.73 12.28
CA VAL A 350 -19.15 -24.48 13.67
C VAL A 350 -19.38 -23.03 14.05
N THR A 351 -18.95 -22.11 13.18
CA THR A 351 -19.13 -20.67 13.42
C THR A 351 -20.60 -20.26 13.41
N ASN A 352 -21.42 -20.80 12.51
CA ASN A 352 -22.85 -20.54 12.46
C ASN A 352 -23.59 -21.04 13.72
N PHE A 353 -23.23 -22.24 14.22
CA PHE A 353 -23.76 -22.78 15.46
C PHE A 353 -23.39 -21.87 16.65
N ALA A 354 -22.11 -21.51 16.78
CA ALA A 354 -21.65 -20.63 17.86
C ALA A 354 -22.32 -19.26 17.83
N VAL A 355 -22.49 -18.66 16.65
CA VAL A 355 -23.21 -17.38 16.47
C VAL A 355 -24.66 -17.50 16.95
N LYS A 356 -25.35 -18.59 16.60
CA LYS A 356 -26.74 -18.82 17.02
C LYS A 356 -26.81 -18.95 18.54
N ALA A 357 -25.98 -19.81 19.14
CA ALA A 357 -25.94 -20.03 20.59
C ALA A 357 -25.66 -18.73 21.37
N VAL A 358 -24.66 -17.95 20.96
CA VAL A 358 -24.34 -16.68 21.62
C VAL A 358 -25.46 -15.65 21.48
N LYS A 359 -26.12 -15.58 20.30
CA LYS A 359 -27.26 -14.68 20.12
C LYS A 359 -28.44 -15.05 21.01
N GLU A 360 -28.74 -16.33 21.16
CA GLU A 360 -29.78 -16.81 22.08
C GLU A 360 -29.45 -16.47 23.54
N LEU A 361 -28.21 -16.71 23.97
CA LEU A 361 -27.74 -16.33 25.32
C LEU A 361 -27.81 -14.81 25.58
N LEU A 362 -27.42 -13.98 24.61
CA LEU A 362 -27.47 -12.51 24.72
C LEU A 362 -28.90 -11.95 24.72
N ASN A 363 -29.85 -12.67 24.13
CA ASN A 363 -31.26 -12.30 24.17
C ASN A 363 -31.87 -12.69 25.53
N ASN A 364 -31.57 -13.88 26.05
CA ASN A 364 -32.11 -14.38 27.31
C ASN A 364 -31.54 -13.67 28.56
N SER A 365 -30.28 -13.23 28.52
CA SER A 365 -29.58 -12.65 29.68
C SER A 365 -29.92 -11.18 30.00
N PHE A 366 -30.72 -10.50 29.18
CA PHE A 366 -30.85 -9.04 29.24
C PHE A 366 -32.27 -8.50 29.44
N GLU A 367 -33.26 -9.36 29.69
CA GLU A 367 -34.56 -8.91 30.20
C GLU A 367 -34.45 -8.23 31.58
N THR A 368 -33.29 -8.31 32.26
CA THR A 368 -33.11 -7.86 33.66
C THR A 368 -32.26 -6.60 33.87
N THR A 369 -31.65 -5.94 32.87
CA THR A 369 -30.79 -4.76 33.16
C THR A 369 -30.80 -3.63 32.12
N LYS A 370 -31.54 -2.56 32.41
CA LYS A 370 -31.53 -1.26 31.68
C LYS A 370 -30.20 -0.47 31.78
N SER A 371 -29.25 -0.87 32.63
CA SER A 371 -28.08 -0.08 33.04
C SER A 371 -26.91 -0.01 32.03
N LYS A 372 -26.74 -0.99 31.12
CA LYS A 372 -25.55 -1.07 30.22
C LYS A 372 -25.57 -0.15 28.98
N LYS A 373 -26.72 0.45 28.62
CA LYS A 373 -26.86 1.28 27.39
C LYS A 373 -26.02 2.58 27.46
N THR A 374 -25.73 3.06 28.68
CA THR A 374 -25.01 4.33 28.92
C THR A 374 -23.49 4.20 28.73
N ASN A 375 -22.88 3.07 29.08
CA ASN A 375 -21.42 2.88 28.98
C ASN A 375 -20.94 2.69 27.53
N LEU A 376 -21.70 1.99 26.68
CA LEU A 376 -21.33 1.87 25.27
C LEU A 376 -21.51 3.16 24.48
N LYS A 377 -22.51 3.98 24.84
CA LYS A 377 -22.64 5.34 24.31
C LYS A 377 -21.41 6.18 24.63
N LYS A 378 -20.90 6.11 25.87
CA LYS A 378 -19.67 6.81 26.27
C LYS A 378 -18.45 6.36 25.45
N VAL A 379 -18.24 5.06 25.25
CA VAL A 379 -17.12 4.54 24.43
C VAL A 379 -17.21 5.02 22.99
N ALA A 380 -18.40 5.00 22.38
CA ALA A 380 -18.57 5.45 21.01
C ALA A 380 -18.38 6.97 20.84
N ILE A 381 -18.76 7.77 21.86
CA ILE A 381 -18.49 9.21 21.90
C ILE A 381 -16.98 9.47 22.03
N ILE A 382 -16.28 8.73 22.88
CA ILE A 382 -14.81 8.83 23.02
C ILE A 382 -14.13 8.50 21.70
N LEU A 383 -14.53 7.43 21.01
CA LEU A 383 -13.99 7.08 19.68
C LEU A 383 -14.22 8.21 18.66
N ALA A 384 -15.42 8.80 18.63
CA ALA A 384 -15.72 9.92 17.73
C ALA A 384 -14.86 11.16 18.03
N LEU A 385 -14.65 11.50 19.32
CA LEU A 385 -13.79 12.61 19.73
C LEU A 385 -12.32 12.34 19.43
N MET A 386 -11.83 11.12 19.65
CA MET A 386 -10.46 10.73 19.30
C MET A 386 -10.22 10.81 17.79
N CYS A 387 -11.16 10.33 16.96
CA CYS A 387 -11.07 10.48 15.50
C CYS A 387 -11.09 11.95 15.07
N GLY A 388 -11.91 12.79 15.69
CA GLY A 388 -11.95 14.23 15.41
C GLY A 388 -10.65 14.96 15.78
N LEU A 389 -10.06 14.63 16.94
CA LEU A 389 -8.77 15.17 17.39
C LEU A 389 -7.61 14.68 16.49
N ALA A 390 -7.66 13.43 16.03
CA ALA A 390 -6.66 12.88 15.14
C ALA A 390 -6.57 13.69 13.83
N VAL A 391 -7.69 14.05 13.19
CA VAL A 391 -7.70 14.83 11.93
C VAL A 391 -6.94 16.15 12.02
N ILE A 392 -7.01 16.84 13.16
CA ILE A 392 -6.34 18.12 13.38
C ILE A 392 -4.89 17.92 13.82
N ALA A 393 -4.61 16.91 14.65
CA ALA A 393 -3.28 16.65 15.17
C ALA A 393 -2.31 16.14 14.11
N ILE A 394 -2.80 15.45 13.09
CA ILE A 394 -1.97 14.68 12.17
C ILE A 394 -1.05 15.54 11.25
N PRO A 395 -1.52 16.60 10.54
CA PRO A 395 -0.64 17.46 9.76
C PRO A 395 0.41 18.16 10.65
N VAL A 396 0.03 18.44 11.91
CA VAL A 396 0.91 19.06 12.91
C VAL A 396 1.98 18.08 13.38
N ILE A 397 1.63 16.82 13.67
CA ILE A 397 2.59 15.79 14.08
C ILE A 397 3.57 15.48 12.96
N HIS A 398 3.11 15.29 11.72
CA HIS A 398 3.98 15.00 10.58
C HIS A 398 4.99 16.13 10.33
N SER A 399 4.55 17.39 10.41
CA SER A 399 5.46 18.55 10.26
C SER A 399 6.46 18.67 11.41
N VAL A 400 6.08 18.29 12.64
CA VAL A 400 6.99 18.24 13.80
C VAL A 400 8.04 17.11 13.65
N VAL A 401 7.65 15.92 13.18
CA VAL A 401 8.58 14.79 13.01
C VAL A 401 9.65 15.10 11.96
N ILE A 402 9.26 15.57 10.77
CA ILE A 402 10.21 16.00 9.72
C ILE A 402 11.14 17.10 10.26
N SER A 403 10.61 18.02 11.05
CA SER A 403 11.42 19.07 11.67
C SER A 403 12.43 18.54 12.66
N LYS A 404 12.08 17.50 13.40
CA LYS A 404 12.95 16.89 14.39
C LYS A 404 14.08 16.09 13.72
N GLU A 405 13.75 15.23 12.76
CA GLU A 405 14.74 14.45 12.01
C GLU A 405 15.77 15.36 11.35
N PHE A 406 15.31 16.40 10.64
CA PHE A 406 16.20 17.40 10.04
C PHE A 406 17.09 18.12 11.08
N SER A 407 16.56 18.41 12.27
CA SER A 407 17.36 19.06 13.32
C SER A 407 18.44 18.13 13.87
N GLU A 408 18.15 16.84 14.01
CA GLU A 408 19.12 15.82 14.41
C GLU A 408 20.21 15.64 13.34
N GLU A 409 19.83 15.66 12.06
CA GLU A 409 20.76 15.60 10.93
C GLU A 409 21.71 16.81 10.90
N CYS A 410 21.18 18.03 11.04
CA CYS A 410 22.01 19.24 11.13
C CYS A 410 22.99 19.19 12.31
N ALA A 411 22.58 18.59 13.44
CA ALA A 411 23.48 18.40 14.57
C ALA A 411 24.63 17.45 14.23
N VAL A 412 24.34 16.32 13.56
CA VAL A 412 25.38 15.39 13.09
C VAL A 412 26.34 16.07 12.11
N PHE A 413 25.84 16.85 11.15
CA PHE A 413 26.69 17.54 10.18
C PHE A 413 27.66 18.54 10.83
N LYS A 414 27.27 19.20 11.92
CA LYS A 414 28.16 20.14 12.64
C LYS A 414 29.42 19.47 13.15
N ASP A 415 29.30 18.25 13.64
CA ASP A 415 30.41 17.53 14.28
C ASP A 415 31.17 16.61 13.31
N ALA A 416 30.58 16.27 12.16
CA ALA A 416 31.12 15.28 11.21
C ALA A 416 32.46 15.68 10.57
N GLN A 417 33.45 14.81 10.66
CA GLN A 417 34.79 15.00 10.08
C GLN A 417 34.93 14.29 8.73
N VAL A 418 36.01 14.58 7.99
CA VAL A 418 36.34 13.86 6.76
C VAL A 418 36.52 12.37 7.07
N GLY A 419 35.88 11.51 6.27
CA GLY A 419 35.81 10.06 6.47
C GLY A 419 34.61 9.60 7.32
N ASP A 420 33.87 10.51 7.98
CA ASP A 420 32.65 10.14 8.69
C ASP A 420 31.53 9.77 7.72
N VAL A 421 30.67 8.86 8.19
CA VAL A 421 29.51 8.39 7.44
C VAL A 421 28.23 8.97 8.01
N VAL A 422 27.48 9.69 7.18
CA VAL A 422 26.24 10.39 7.54
C VAL A 422 25.07 9.93 6.68
N LYS A 423 23.84 10.25 7.10
CA LYS A 423 22.62 9.93 6.36
C LYS A 423 21.95 11.20 5.85
N PHE A 424 21.60 11.24 4.57
CA PHE A 424 21.05 12.45 3.95
C PHE A 424 20.20 12.11 2.73
N GLY A 425 18.94 12.53 2.69
CA GLY A 425 18.02 12.17 1.61
C GLY A 425 17.68 10.67 1.53
N HIS A 426 16.76 10.36 0.61
CA HIS A 426 16.23 9.03 0.36
C HIS A 426 16.17 8.73 -1.14
N TYR A 427 16.66 7.57 -1.58
CA TYR A 427 16.59 7.14 -2.99
C TYR A 427 16.22 5.67 -3.08
N ASN A 428 15.54 5.26 -4.15
CA ASN A 428 15.14 3.87 -4.31
C ASN A 428 16.34 3.03 -4.76
N THR A 429 16.79 2.15 -3.90
CA THR A 429 18.00 1.32 -4.06
C THR A 429 17.67 -0.18 -4.13
N LYS A 430 16.46 -0.61 -3.71
CA LYS A 430 16.06 -2.03 -3.70
C LYS A 430 14.93 -2.35 -4.68
N ILE A 431 14.90 -3.60 -5.15
CA ILE A 431 13.87 -4.10 -6.08
C ILE A 431 12.68 -4.76 -5.35
N ASN A 432 12.94 -5.54 -4.31
CA ASN A 432 11.93 -6.41 -3.69
C ASN A 432 11.08 -5.71 -2.62
N ASN A 433 11.50 -4.54 -2.17
CA ASN A 433 10.76 -3.69 -1.25
C ASN A 433 10.97 -2.22 -1.63
N PRO A 434 10.46 -1.81 -2.82
CA PRO A 434 10.75 -0.49 -3.36
C PRO A 434 10.13 0.57 -2.46
N GLY A 435 10.97 1.32 -1.77
CA GLY A 435 10.57 2.47 -0.98
C GLY A 435 11.83 3.24 -0.61
N LYS A 436 11.88 4.54 -0.92
CA LYS A 436 13.14 5.29 -0.95
C LYS A 436 13.94 5.06 0.34
N GLU A 437 15.02 4.30 0.24
CA GLU A 437 15.86 4.00 1.38
C GLU A 437 16.70 5.22 1.72
N ARG A 438 16.96 5.40 3.01
CA ARG A 438 17.84 6.47 3.47
C ARG A 438 19.23 6.28 2.87
N LEU A 439 19.72 7.30 2.17
CA LEU A 439 21.04 7.26 1.56
C LEU A 439 22.11 7.46 2.63
N THR A 440 23.20 6.71 2.45
CA THR A 440 24.41 6.84 3.25
C THR A 440 25.46 7.57 2.44
N TRP A 441 26.12 8.54 3.07
CA TRP A 441 27.10 9.42 2.45
C TRP A 441 28.36 9.45 3.28
N GLU A 442 29.49 9.55 2.61
CA GLU A 442 30.80 9.77 3.19
C GLU A 442 31.14 11.27 3.09
N VAL A 443 31.67 11.84 4.17
CA VAL A 443 32.17 13.21 4.18
C VAL A 443 33.55 13.21 3.52
N VAL A 444 33.64 13.70 2.28
CA VAL A 444 34.90 13.69 1.51
C VAL A 444 35.69 14.99 1.67
N LYS A 445 35.03 16.10 2.05
CA LYS A 445 35.69 17.38 2.29
C LYS A 445 34.92 18.18 3.31
N ARG A 446 35.64 18.84 4.22
CA ARG A 446 35.08 19.77 5.22
C ARG A 446 35.70 21.15 5.07
N GLN A 447 34.86 22.16 5.08
CA GLN A 447 35.21 23.58 5.17
C GLN A 447 34.44 24.20 6.34
N ASP A 448 34.82 25.41 6.76
CA ASP A 448 34.28 26.05 7.98
C ASP A 448 32.74 26.17 7.98
N ASP A 449 32.12 26.41 6.81
CA ASP A 449 30.68 26.64 6.65
C ASP A 449 29.94 25.55 5.86
N ARG A 450 30.63 24.51 5.37
CA ARG A 450 30.05 23.52 4.45
C ARG A 450 30.75 22.16 4.46
N LEU A 451 30.02 21.14 4.03
CA LEU A 451 30.52 19.79 3.80
C LEU A 451 30.31 19.37 2.35
N CYS A 452 31.27 18.63 1.81
CA CYS A 452 31.09 17.84 0.59
C CYS A 452 30.79 16.40 0.99
N LEU A 453 29.63 15.91 0.55
CA LEU A 453 29.16 14.56 0.81
C LEU A 453 29.14 13.78 -0.51
N MET A 454 29.57 12.53 -0.46
CA MET A 454 29.50 11.61 -1.59
C MET A 454 28.77 10.34 -1.18
N CYS A 455 27.85 9.84 -2.01
CA CYS A 455 27.14 8.60 -1.73
C CYS A 455 28.13 7.44 -1.49
N GLU A 456 27.90 6.64 -0.46
CA GLU A 456 28.73 5.46 -0.17
C GLU A 456 28.65 4.42 -1.30
N TYR A 457 27.46 4.26 -1.89
CA TYR A 457 27.17 3.27 -2.93
C TYR A 457 26.94 3.91 -4.30
N GLY A 458 27.13 3.13 -5.36
CA GLY A 458 26.60 3.45 -6.69
C GLY A 458 25.09 3.22 -6.71
N ILE A 459 24.31 4.30 -6.67
CA ILE A 459 22.87 4.23 -6.37
C ILE A 459 21.99 3.93 -7.59
N ALA A 460 22.49 4.21 -8.79
CA ALA A 460 21.79 4.00 -10.06
C ALA A 460 22.77 3.68 -11.18
N GLY A 461 22.25 3.20 -12.32
CA GLY A 461 23.00 2.96 -13.55
C GLY A 461 22.52 3.81 -14.70
N SER A 462 23.44 4.31 -15.51
CA SER A 462 23.13 4.98 -16.78
C SER A 462 24.32 5.02 -17.74
N TYR A 463 24.05 5.45 -18.97
CA TYR A 463 25.04 5.93 -19.93
C TYR A 463 25.56 7.29 -19.49
N TYR A 464 26.79 7.63 -19.88
CA TYR A 464 27.26 9.01 -19.77
C TYR A 464 26.50 9.92 -20.74
N ASN A 465 26.31 9.43 -21.97
CA ASN A 465 25.46 10.04 -23.00
C ASN A 465 24.80 8.95 -23.84
N GLN A 466 23.50 9.04 -24.16
CA GLN A 466 22.80 7.95 -24.86
C GLN A 466 23.30 7.72 -26.29
N HIS A 467 23.81 8.77 -26.95
CA HIS A 467 24.25 8.74 -28.34
C HIS A 467 25.77 8.67 -28.46
N HIS A 468 26.26 7.93 -29.46
CA HIS A 468 27.68 7.85 -29.80
C HIS A 468 28.12 9.12 -30.54
N GLN A 469 28.53 10.14 -29.79
CA GLN A 469 28.97 11.43 -30.32
C GLN A 469 29.95 12.09 -29.34
N GLU A 470 30.69 13.07 -29.84
CA GLU A 470 31.51 13.93 -28.99
C GLU A 470 30.60 14.77 -28.09
N ILE A 471 30.85 14.75 -26.78
CA ILE A 471 30.01 15.43 -25.78
C ILE A 471 30.87 16.01 -24.65
N THR A 472 30.39 17.08 -24.02
CA THR A 472 30.97 17.67 -22.79
C THR A 472 30.19 17.18 -21.56
N TRP A 473 30.69 17.43 -20.35
CA TRP A 473 29.89 17.24 -19.13
C TRP A 473 28.60 18.07 -19.15
N GLU A 474 28.71 19.34 -19.55
CA GLU A 474 27.61 20.31 -19.53
C GLU A 474 26.41 19.84 -20.36
N ASP A 475 26.66 19.22 -21.51
CA ASP A 475 25.63 18.76 -22.44
C ASP A 475 25.19 17.31 -22.23
N SER A 476 25.88 16.57 -21.35
CA SER A 476 25.69 15.13 -21.15
C SER A 476 24.32 14.76 -20.59
N ASP A 477 23.83 13.58 -20.99
CA ASP A 477 22.56 13.05 -20.47
C ASP A 477 22.67 12.67 -18.99
N ILE A 478 23.85 12.23 -18.52
CA ILE A 478 24.06 11.87 -17.12
C ILE A 478 23.91 13.08 -16.18
N ARG A 479 24.42 14.26 -16.55
CA ARG A 479 24.24 15.50 -15.78
C ARG A 479 22.75 15.87 -15.68
N LYS A 480 22.03 15.82 -16.81
CA LYS A 480 20.58 16.07 -16.86
C LYS A 480 19.79 15.07 -16.01
N LEU A 481 20.21 13.81 -16.00
CA LEU A 481 19.58 12.75 -15.22
C LEU A 481 19.74 12.97 -13.72
N ILE A 482 20.97 13.20 -13.23
CA ILE A 482 21.22 13.38 -11.79
C ILE A 482 20.62 14.67 -11.23
N ASN A 483 20.32 15.66 -12.08
CA ASN A 483 19.61 16.88 -11.69
C ASN A 483 18.11 16.87 -12.08
N SER A 484 17.58 15.73 -12.52
CA SER A 484 16.15 15.54 -12.74
C SER A 484 15.38 15.37 -11.43
N LYS A 485 14.05 15.52 -11.47
CA LYS A 485 13.17 15.29 -10.30
C LYS A 485 13.32 13.89 -9.67
N GLU A 486 13.80 12.92 -10.42
CA GLU A 486 14.04 11.57 -9.92
C GLU A 486 15.10 11.56 -8.81
N PHE A 487 16.21 12.28 -9.01
CA PHE A 487 17.32 12.38 -8.08
C PHE A 487 17.15 13.55 -7.10
N THR A 488 16.75 14.73 -7.58
CA THR A 488 16.61 15.91 -6.72
C THR A 488 15.45 15.77 -5.73
N GLY A 489 14.42 15.01 -6.11
CA GLY A 489 13.34 14.62 -5.21
C GLY A 489 13.78 13.65 -4.10
N SER A 490 15.07 13.28 -3.99
CA SER A 490 15.58 12.50 -2.86
C SER A 490 15.67 13.26 -1.57
N PHE A 491 15.74 14.58 -1.61
CA PHE A 491 15.88 15.43 -0.43
C PHE A 491 14.51 15.97 0.00
N SER A 492 14.26 16.03 1.31
CA SER A 492 13.17 16.82 1.90
C SER A 492 13.36 18.31 1.58
N GLY A 493 12.33 19.13 1.71
CA GLY A 493 12.41 20.56 1.41
C GLY A 493 13.40 21.27 2.34
N LYS A 494 13.48 20.82 3.59
CA LYS A 494 14.48 21.31 4.55
C LYS A 494 15.90 20.89 4.19
N GLU A 495 16.08 19.65 3.74
CA GLU A 495 17.37 19.17 3.25
C GLU A 495 17.78 19.91 1.97
N ALA A 496 16.85 20.15 1.04
CA ALA A 496 17.09 20.92 -0.17
C ALA A 496 17.49 22.37 0.13
N ASP A 497 16.94 22.99 1.19
CA ASP A 497 17.28 24.35 1.62
C ASP A 497 18.74 24.52 2.08
N ILE A 498 19.44 23.43 2.42
CA ILE A 498 20.85 23.47 2.82
C ILE A 498 21.79 22.98 1.71
N ILE A 499 21.28 22.44 0.61
CA ILE A 499 22.11 22.03 -0.53
C ILE A 499 22.58 23.26 -1.29
N LEU A 500 23.89 23.36 -1.48
CA LEU A 500 24.52 24.37 -2.32
C LEU A 500 24.34 24.00 -3.79
N GLN A 501 23.78 24.92 -4.57
CA GLN A 501 23.67 24.77 -6.02
C GLN A 501 24.94 25.28 -6.68
N ASN A 502 25.48 24.51 -7.62
CA ASN A 502 26.61 24.90 -8.47
C ASN A 502 26.16 24.91 -9.93
N ASP A 503 26.22 26.07 -10.60
CA ASP A 503 25.68 26.26 -11.95
C ASP A 503 24.21 25.80 -12.14
N GLY A 504 23.41 25.92 -11.08
CA GLY A 504 22.01 25.49 -11.05
C GLY A 504 21.79 24.01 -10.75
N ASP A 505 22.85 23.23 -10.58
CA ASP A 505 22.79 21.80 -10.24
C ASP A 505 22.85 21.60 -8.72
N MET A 506 21.99 20.72 -8.20
CA MET A 506 22.03 20.26 -6.80
C MET A 506 23.02 19.11 -6.60
N LEU A 507 23.18 18.27 -7.63
CA LEU A 507 23.99 17.07 -7.58
C LEU A 507 25.05 17.10 -8.68
N THR A 508 26.24 16.58 -8.37
CA THR A 508 27.35 16.44 -9.30
C THR A 508 28.03 15.07 -9.15
N LEU A 509 29.10 14.83 -9.90
CA LEU A 509 30.02 13.72 -9.73
C LEU A 509 31.42 14.27 -9.46
N LEU A 510 32.29 13.47 -8.82
CA LEU A 510 33.69 13.85 -8.65
C LEU A 510 34.40 13.97 -9.99
N THR A 511 35.30 14.93 -10.09
CA THR A 511 36.27 14.95 -11.19
C THR A 511 37.39 13.91 -10.94
N PRO A 512 38.19 13.56 -11.96
CA PRO A 512 39.39 12.74 -11.79
C PRO A 512 40.36 13.30 -10.76
N GLU A 513 40.61 14.61 -10.78
CA GLU A 513 41.49 15.29 -9.83
C GLU A 513 40.93 15.17 -8.40
N GLU A 514 39.63 15.41 -8.20
CA GLU A 514 38.97 15.24 -6.90
C GLU A 514 39.00 13.77 -6.42
N ALA A 515 38.83 12.81 -7.33
CA ALA A 515 38.92 11.38 -7.00
C ALA A 515 40.35 10.91 -6.67
N GLU A 516 41.37 11.62 -7.13
CA GLU A 516 42.75 11.43 -6.67
C GLU A 516 43.01 12.13 -5.34
N GLU A 517 42.45 13.32 -5.12
CA GLU A 517 42.59 14.08 -3.87
C GLU A 517 41.91 13.36 -2.69
N PHE A 518 40.70 12.84 -2.89
CA PHE A 518 39.85 12.35 -1.80
C PHE A 518 40.12 10.89 -1.41
N PHE A 519 40.82 10.13 -2.25
CA PHE A 519 41.07 8.71 -2.00
C PHE A 519 42.56 8.41 -1.98
N GLU A 520 43.03 7.83 -0.89
CA GLU A 520 44.46 7.54 -0.66
C GLU A 520 45.06 6.58 -1.70
N ASN A 521 44.25 5.68 -2.27
CA ASN A 521 44.71 4.66 -3.22
C ASN A 521 43.54 4.12 -4.08
N ASP A 522 43.87 3.29 -5.09
CA ASP A 522 42.90 2.61 -5.94
C ASP A 522 41.91 1.77 -5.13
N GLU A 523 42.36 1.07 -4.08
CA GLU A 523 41.50 0.22 -3.25
C GLU A 523 40.35 1.01 -2.60
N ALA A 524 40.63 2.22 -2.12
CA ALA A 524 39.63 3.10 -1.52
C ALA A 524 38.57 3.61 -2.51
N ARG A 525 38.86 3.58 -3.82
CA ARG A 525 37.91 3.99 -4.88
C ARG A 525 36.94 2.88 -5.32
N GLN A 526 37.10 1.65 -4.81
CA GLN A 526 36.18 0.55 -5.10
C GLN A 526 34.81 0.78 -4.43
N ILE A 527 33.73 0.39 -5.10
CA ILE A 527 32.37 0.61 -4.60
C ILE A 527 31.49 -0.63 -4.70
N ALA A 528 30.52 -0.72 -3.80
CA ALA A 528 29.34 -1.58 -3.99
C ALA A 528 28.22 -0.80 -4.69
N ILE A 529 27.33 -1.52 -5.38
CA ILE A 529 26.20 -0.94 -6.11
C ILE A 529 24.87 -1.50 -5.60
N THR A 530 23.81 -0.74 -5.80
CA THR A 530 22.46 -1.09 -5.36
C THR A 530 21.79 -2.08 -6.32
N ASP A 531 20.68 -2.70 -5.89
CA ASP A 531 19.89 -3.60 -6.75
C ASP A 531 19.34 -2.84 -7.98
N VAL A 532 18.94 -1.58 -7.77
CA VAL A 532 18.45 -0.70 -8.84
C VAL A 532 19.57 -0.38 -9.84
N ALA A 533 20.78 -0.06 -9.37
CA ALA A 533 21.93 0.14 -10.24
C ALA A 533 22.23 -1.12 -11.07
N THR A 534 22.18 -2.29 -10.45
CA THR A 534 22.31 -3.58 -11.14
C THR A 534 21.27 -3.75 -12.25
N ARG A 535 20.00 -3.48 -11.96
CA ARG A 535 18.90 -3.58 -12.94
C ARG A 535 19.06 -2.61 -14.10
N ASN A 536 19.62 -1.42 -13.85
CA ASN A 536 19.86 -0.40 -14.87
C ASN A 536 21.10 -0.69 -15.74
N GLY A 537 21.67 -1.89 -15.64
CA GLY A 537 22.73 -2.35 -16.53
C GLY A 537 24.13 -1.86 -16.15
N VAL A 538 24.35 -1.49 -14.88
CA VAL A 538 25.72 -1.32 -14.36
C VAL A 538 26.45 -2.64 -14.48
N ASN A 539 27.68 -2.57 -14.96
CA ASN A 539 28.48 -3.75 -15.21
C ASN A 539 28.96 -4.34 -13.87
N ILE A 540 28.22 -5.31 -13.32
CA ILE A 540 28.66 -6.05 -12.14
C ILE A 540 29.90 -6.84 -12.54
N ASN A 541 31.09 -6.52 -12.01
CA ASN A 541 32.21 -7.40 -12.26
C ASN A 541 33.14 -7.61 -11.07
N THR A 542 33.45 -8.89 -10.87
CA THR A 542 34.36 -9.48 -9.89
C THR A 542 34.02 -9.31 -8.40
N PRO A 543 34.25 -10.34 -7.57
CA PRO A 543 34.27 -10.22 -6.12
C PRO A 543 35.23 -9.12 -5.67
N SER A 544 34.81 -8.29 -4.72
CA SER A 544 35.66 -7.26 -4.11
C SER A 544 36.88 -7.91 -3.49
N LYS A 545 38.10 -7.52 -3.88
CA LYS A 545 39.34 -8.08 -3.32
C LYS A 545 39.45 -7.83 -1.80
N VAL A 546 38.82 -6.76 -1.32
CA VAL A 546 38.83 -6.28 0.07
C VAL A 546 37.82 -7.01 0.95
N ASN A 547 36.63 -7.29 0.44
CA ASN A 547 35.52 -7.83 1.25
C ASN A 547 35.19 -9.30 0.93
N ASN A 548 35.96 -9.98 0.07
CA ASN A 548 35.72 -11.38 -0.28
C ASN A 548 36.01 -12.36 0.87
N TRP A 549 36.75 -11.95 1.91
CA TRP A 549 37.16 -12.82 3.02
C TRP A 549 36.03 -13.16 4.01
N ASP A 550 34.95 -12.40 4.06
CA ASP A 550 33.80 -12.69 4.93
C ASP A 550 32.73 -13.59 4.26
N MET A 551 32.99 -14.04 3.02
CA MET A 551 32.14 -14.90 2.20
C MET A 551 30.73 -14.35 1.92
N LYS A 552 30.49 -13.05 2.11
CA LYS A 552 29.18 -12.42 1.81
C LYS A 552 29.01 -12.05 0.33
N GLY A 553 30.04 -12.24 -0.50
CA GLY A 553 29.93 -12.13 -1.96
C GLY A 553 29.89 -10.70 -2.51
N TYR A 554 30.46 -9.72 -1.79
CA TYR A 554 30.57 -8.33 -2.25
C TYR A 554 31.24 -8.24 -3.62
N ARG A 555 30.72 -7.39 -4.52
CA ARG A 555 31.26 -7.17 -5.87
C ARG A 555 31.57 -5.70 -6.08
N SER A 556 32.68 -5.42 -6.76
CA SER A 556 33.04 -4.06 -7.17
C SER A 556 32.40 -3.74 -8.52
N SER A 557 32.30 -2.46 -8.89
CA SER A 557 31.73 -2.03 -10.17
C SER A 557 32.35 -0.72 -10.63
N TRP A 558 32.21 -0.44 -11.93
CA TRP A 558 32.70 0.80 -12.51
C TRP A 558 31.77 1.95 -12.09
N TRP A 559 32.29 3.16 -11.91
CA TRP A 559 31.47 4.35 -11.65
C TRP A 559 31.99 5.59 -12.35
N TRP A 560 31.06 6.41 -12.84
CA TRP A 560 31.36 7.58 -13.68
C TRP A 560 31.98 8.72 -12.88
N LEU A 561 32.95 9.39 -13.49
CA LEU A 561 33.49 10.67 -13.03
C LEU A 561 32.98 11.80 -13.92
N ARG A 562 32.95 13.02 -13.38
CA ARG A 562 32.67 14.24 -14.14
C ARG A 562 33.86 14.53 -15.06
N GLY A 563 33.62 14.64 -16.36
CA GLY A 563 34.63 15.11 -17.31
C GLY A 563 34.92 16.60 -17.11
N GLU A 564 36.20 16.97 -16.95
CA GLU A 564 36.65 18.36 -16.88
C GLU A 564 36.83 19.00 -18.27
N ASN A 565 36.76 18.20 -19.33
CA ASN A 565 37.05 18.64 -20.68
C ASN A 565 35.99 19.65 -21.16
N THR A 566 36.43 20.89 -21.40
CA THR A 566 35.67 21.87 -22.19
C THR A 566 35.58 21.47 -23.67
N THR A 567 36.44 20.56 -24.11
CA THR A 567 36.46 20.01 -25.47
C THR A 567 35.61 18.74 -25.52
N PRO A 568 34.61 18.66 -26.42
CA PRO A 568 33.79 17.46 -26.59
C PRO A 568 34.63 16.20 -26.88
N CYS A 569 34.24 15.05 -26.30
CA CYS A 569 34.91 13.76 -26.54
C CYS A 569 33.92 12.59 -26.65
N ILE A 570 34.29 11.53 -27.37
CA ILE A 570 33.49 10.29 -27.48
C ILE A 570 33.66 9.35 -26.30
N THR A 571 34.57 9.66 -25.36
CA THR A 571 34.85 8.90 -24.14
C THR A 571 34.72 9.80 -22.90
N ALA A 572 34.49 9.19 -21.74
CA ALA A 572 34.35 9.90 -20.47
C ALA A 572 35.13 9.20 -19.35
N PRO A 573 35.62 9.96 -18.35
CA PRO A 573 36.41 9.41 -17.27
C PRO A 573 35.57 8.49 -16.38
N ILE A 574 36.19 7.42 -15.91
CA ILE A 574 35.53 6.39 -15.11
C ILE A 574 36.52 5.76 -14.14
N VAL A 575 36.01 5.30 -13.01
CA VAL A 575 36.75 4.41 -12.11
C VAL A 575 36.39 2.97 -12.44
N THR A 576 37.41 2.12 -12.57
CA THR A 576 37.25 0.70 -12.88
C THR A 576 36.95 -0.15 -11.63
N VAL A 577 36.70 -1.45 -11.79
CA VAL A 577 36.43 -2.37 -10.66
C VAL A 577 37.58 -2.47 -9.67
N ASP A 578 38.81 -2.25 -10.13
CA ASP A 578 40.01 -2.27 -9.29
C ASP A 578 40.27 -0.92 -8.62
N GLY A 579 39.49 0.12 -8.97
CA GLY A 579 39.59 1.46 -8.42
C GLY A 579 40.54 2.40 -9.18
N THR A 580 41.13 1.92 -10.26
CA THR A 580 41.97 2.73 -11.16
C THR A 580 41.12 3.71 -11.95
N ILE A 581 41.56 4.97 -12.01
CA ILE A 581 40.95 6.03 -12.81
C ILE A 581 41.41 5.89 -14.26
N VAL A 582 40.46 5.92 -15.19
CA VAL A 582 40.73 5.83 -16.63
C VAL A 582 40.02 6.98 -17.32
N MET A 583 40.77 7.77 -18.10
CA MET A 583 40.30 9.05 -18.65
C MET A 583 39.58 8.92 -19.99
N ASP A 584 40.00 7.97 -20.83
CA ASP A 584 39.68 7.97 -22.27
C ASP A 584 39.32 6.59 -22.85
N GLU A 585 39.18 5.54 -22.04
CA GLU A 585 38.86 4.19 -22.54
C GLU A 585 37.35 3.96 -22.71
N LYS A 586 36.52 4.55 -21.85
CA LYS A 586 35.09 4.23 -21.80
C LYS A 586 34.27 5.16 -22.68
N VAL A 587 33.74 4.59 -23.76
CA VAL A 587 32.84 5.28 -24.70
C VAL A 587 31.53 5.71 -24.02
N VAL A 588 31.13 6.96 -24.24
CA VAL A 588 30.02 7.63 -23.53
C VAL A 588 28.67 6.93 -23.67
N ASN A 589 28.43 6.25 -24.80
CA ASN A 589 27.18 5.57 -25.12
C ASN A 589 27.16 4.08 -24.78
N LYS A 590 28.14 3.60 -24.02
CA LYS A 590 28.11 2.25 -23.45
C LYS A 590 27.63 2.30 -22.01
N PRO A 591 26.59 1.53 -21.64
CA PRO A 591 26.21 1.43 -20.25
C PRO A 591 27.34 0.72 -19.50
N GLY A 592 27.62 1.12 -18.26
CA GLY A 592 28.61 0.39 -17.49
C GLY A 592 29.05 1.05 -16.20
N GLY A 593 28.96 2.37 -16.08
CA GLY A 593 29.25 3.07 -14.83
C GLY A 593 28.02 3.22 -13.96
N ALA A 594 28.18 2.96 -12.66
CA ALA A 594 27.26 3.41 -11.64
C ALA A 594 27.33 4.93 -11.47
N ILE A 595 26.22 5.51 -11.03
CA ILE A 595 26.11 6.90 -10.61
C ILE A 595 26.37 6.95 -9.11
N ARG A 596 27.41 7.69 -8.71
CA ARG A 596 27.78 7.95 -7.32
C ARG A 596 27.69 9.46 -7.08
N PRO A 597 26.52 9.99 -6.67
CA PRO A 597 26.31 11.43 -6.57
C PRO A 597 27.16 12.09 -5.48
N VAL A 598 27.44 13.36 -5.70
CA VAL A 598 28.13 14.27 -4.79
C VAL A 598 27.26 15.49 -4.57
N VAL A 599 27.20 15.96 -3.31
CA VAL A 599 26.44 17.14 -2.91
C VAL A 599 27.25 18.00 -1.94
N TRP A 600 27.12 19.31 -2.07
CA TRP A 600 27.65 20.25 -1.08
C TRP A 600 26.50 20.75 -0.21
N ILE A 601 26.68 20.74 1.12
CA ILE A 601 25.68 21.21 2.07
C ILE A 601 26.23 22.31 2.97
N LEU A 602 25.40 23.29 3.32
CA LEU A 602 25.70 24.33 4.30
C LEU A 602 25.49 23.81 5.72
N LEU A 603 26.45 24.12 6.60
CA LEU A 603 26.35 23.88 8.03
C LEU A 603 25.52 25.01 8.66
N ARG A 604 24.27 24.73 9.03
CA ARG A 604 23.36 25.67 9.72
C ARG A 604 23.29 25.39 11.22
#